data_AF-A0A934R8U3-F1
#
_entry.id   AF-A0A934R8U3-F1
#
_cell.length_a   1.000
_cell.length_b   1.000
_cell.length_c   1.000
_cell.angle_alpha   90.00
_cell.angle_beta   90.00
_cell.angle_gamma   90.00
#
_symmetry.space_group_name_H-M   'P 1'
#
loop_
_entity.id
_entity.type
_entity.pdbx_description
1 polymer ?
#
loop_
_entity_poly.entity_id
_entity_poly.type
_entity_poly.pdbx_seq_one_letter_code
_entity_poly.pdbx_strand_id
1 'polypeptide(L)'
;MIRAAWLLPFVSVLPLTARELPPLPAELSAYVLEPAPDTASPFLKKGDRIAICGDSITEQKLYSVLLESYLTASYPELEITCRQYGWSGEQAGGFLGRMKNDVLRFKPTVATTCYGMNDFRYVPYEDGIAAEYRKNQTAIVTVFQESGCRVVIGSPGIIDSVPHWVKSAAGTQQDLNLSLSRFRNINVEIAKAKNAAFADLYRPMLLADFNAEKQFGPDFKVAGKDGVHPAWAGQVIMAYGFLKGLGVDGNLGAVSYDETSGKATAANGHEVLTSIGGKITLRSTRLPFCPGPGATDKDDSIRAGMALVPFDDELNRFLFRVTSPKAESYTVTWGDQSRTYTAKDLAAGVNLAKDFDNNPLVPVFKKIWDAVSKKQEYETRQIKSIIHGPEGAADAEAAFALTEKARTPLEKAISEAKQPAEHAIMVTAVK
;
A
#
# COMPACT_ATOMS: atom_id res chain seq x y z
N MET A 1 -33.41 -48.57 -11.23
CA MET A 1 -32.71 -47.34 -11.66
C MET A 1 -33.05 -46.23 -10.68
N ILE A 2 -32.15 -45.93 -9.74
CA ILE A 2 -32.32 -44.84 -8.77
C ILE A 2 -31.28 -43.78 -9.12
N ARG A 3 -31.70 -42.60 -9.56
CA ARG A 3 -30.82 -41.46 -9.85
C ARG A 3 -30.56 -40.69 -8.56
N ALA A 4 -29.30 -40.57 -8.18
CA ALA A 4 -28.86 -39.69 -7.11
C ALA A 4 -28.90 -38.23 -7.59
N ALA A 5 -29.68 -37.39 -6.91
CA ALA A 5 -29.67 -35.95 -7.10
C ALA A 5 -28.54 -35.34 -6.25
N TRP A 6 -27.57 -34.72 -6.91
CA TRP A 6 -26.51 -33.94 -6.26
C TRP A 6 -27.05 -32.55 -5.92
N LEU A 7 -27.19 -32.27 -4.62
CA LEU A 7 -27.43 -30.92 -4.10
C LEU A 7 -26.07 -30.21 -3.96
N LEU A 8 -25.83 -29.23 -4.84
CA LEU A 8 -24.75 -28.25 -4.66
C LEU A 8 -25.11 -27.30 -3.52
N PRO A 9 -24.24 -27.07 -2.52
CA PRO A 9 -24.50 -26.07 -1.50
C PRO A 9 -24.31 -24.68 -2.13
N PHE A 10 -25.40 -23.91 -2.19
CA PHE A 10 -25.35 -22.48 -2.44
C PHE A 10 -24.62 -21.81 -1.26
N VAL A 11 -23.35 -21.46 -1.45
CA VAL A 11 -22.66 -20.52 -0.56
C VAL A 11 -23.23 -19.15 -0.90
N SER A 12 -24.10 -18.61 -0.05
CA SER A 12 -24.54 -17.23 -0.14
C SER A 12 -23.36 -16.33 0.17
N VAL A 13 -22.70 -15.80 -0.86
CA VAL A 13 -21.81 -14.66 -0.72
C VAL A 13 -22.72 -13.46 -0.48
N LEU A 14 -22.93 -13.12 0.79
CA LEU A 14 -23.57 -11.85 1.13
C LEU A 14 -22.67 -10.74 0.57
N PRO A 15 -23.20 -9.77 -0.19
CA PRO A 15 -22.43 -8.62 -0.59
C PRO A 15 -21.98 -7.92 0.69
N LEU A 16 -20.67 -7.66 0.85
CA LEU A 16 -20.18 -6.71 1.84
C LEU A 16 -20.89 -5.38 1.54
N THR A 17 -21.92 -5.06 2.31
CA THR A 17 -22.50 -3.72 2.34
C THR A 17 -21.36 -2.76 2.66
N ALA A 18 -21.15 -1.73 1.82
CA ALA A 18 -20.17 -0.68 2.06
C ALA A 18 -20.32 -0.18 3.50
N ARG A 19 -19.31 -0.45 4.33
CA ARG A 19 -19.33 -0.05 5.74
C ARG A 19 -19.22 1.46 5.76
N GLU A 20 -20.26 2.15 6.22
CA GLU A 20 -20.23 3.61 6.34
C GLU A 20 -18.96 4.02 7.10
N LEU A 21 -18.17 4.93 6.49
CA LEU A 21 -16.97 5.44 7.13
C LEU A 21 -17.39 6.20 8.40
N PRO A 22 -16.70 6.01 9.53
CA PRO A 22 -17.04 6.74 10.75
C PRO A 22 -16.93 8.26 10.51
N PRO A 23 -17.72 9.09 11.18
CA PRO A 23 -17.58 10.54 11.07
C PRO A 23 -16.18 10.99 11.50
N LEU A 24 -15.73 12.14 11.00
CA LEU A 24 -14.51 12.77 11.51
C LEU A 24 -14.72 13.23 12.96
N PRO A 25 -13.66 13.27 13.80
CA PRO A 25 -13.67 13.94 15.10
C PRO A 25 -14.24 15.36 14.99
N ALA A 26 -14.88 15.85 16.05
CA ALA A 26 -15.53 17.16 16.07
C ALA A 26 -14.53 18.32 15.78
N GLU A 27 -13.29 18.16 16.22
CA GLU A 27 -12.18 19.09 15.98
C GLU A 27 -11.80 19.19 14.50
N LEU A 28 -12.17 18.19 13.68
CA LEU A 28 -11.96 18.15 12.24
C LEU A 28 -13.25 18.43 11.44
N SER A 29 -14.28 18.99 12.09
CA SER A 29 -15.59 19.26 11.46
C SER A 29 -15.55 20.28 10.32
N ALA A 30 -14.49 21.11 10.22
CA ALA A 30 -14.29 22.01 9.10
C ALA A 30 -13.99 21.29 7.77
N TYR A 31 -13.50 20.05 7.83
CA TYR A 31 -13.14 19.26 6.65
C TYR A 31 -14.36 18.48 6.13
N VAL A 32 -14.92 18.95 5.01
CA VAL A 32 -16.05 18.29 4.34
C VAL A 32 -15.52 17.36 3.24
N LEU A 33 -15.55 16.06 3.49
CA LEU A 33 -15.02 15.05 2.57
C LEU A 33 -16.16 14.33 1.85
N GLU A 34 -16.15 14.41 0.52
CA GLU A 34 -17.11 13.67 -0.30
C GLU A 34 -16.91 12.16 -0.14
N PRO A 35 -17.99 11.34 -0.09
CA PRO A 35 -17.85 9.89 0.00
C PRO A 35 -17.03 9.36 -1.17
N ALA A 36 -15.93 8.66 -0.84
CA ALA A 36 -15.11 7.95 -1.82
C ALA A 36 -15.97 6.89 -2.55
N PRO A 37 -15.79 6.69 -3.87
CA PRO A 37 -16.47 5.59 -4.56
C PRO A 37 -15.95 4.25 -4.04
N ASP A 38 -16.84 3.25 -4.01
CA ASP A 38 -16.43 1.88 -3.68
C ASP A 38 -15.45 1.35 -4.73
N THR A 39 -14.39 0.70 -4.26
CA THR A 39 -13.46 -0.01 -5.14
C THR A 39 -13.94 -1.44 -5.28
N ALA A 40 -14.24 -1.86 -6.51
CA ALA A 40 -14.56 -3.26 -6.79
C ALA A 40 -13.37 -4.16 -6.40
N SER A 41 -13.62 -5.23 -5.64
CA SER A 41 -12.62 -6.25 -5.32
C SER A 41 -13.00 -7.59 -5.96
N PRO A 42 -12.08 -8.28 -6.66
CA PRO A 42 -10.70 -7.89 -6.92
C PRO A 42 -10.57 -6.83 -8.03
N PHE A 43 -9.84 -5.75 -7.77
CA PHE A 43 -9.48 -4.77 -8.80
C PHE A 43 -8.29 -5.27 -9.64
N LEU A 44 -7.24 -5.78 -8.99
CA LEU A 44 -6.06 -6.32 -9.67
C LEU A 44 -6.33 -7.68 -10.33
N LYS A 45 -5.66 -7.92 -11.45
CA LYS A 45 -5.69 -9.16 -12.23
C LYS A 45 -4.28 -9.71 -12.37
N LYS A 46 -4.21 -11.02 -12.60
CA LYS A 46 -2.94 -11.69 -12.86
C LYS A 46 -2.21 -11.05 -14.06
N GLY A 47 -0.93 -10.74 -13.88
CA GLY A 47 -0.05 -10.17 -14.91
C GLY A 47 -0.23 -8.66 -15.13
N ASP A 48 -0.94 -7.96 -14.23
CA ASP A 48 -1.07 -6.51 -14.33
C ASP A 48 0.27 -5.79 -14.19
N ARG A 49 0.43 -4.74 -15.01
CA ARG A 49 1.58 -3.84 -15.01
C ARG A 49 1.14 -2.49 -14.49
N ILE A 50 1.57 -2.16 -13.28
CA ILE A 50 1.18 -0.92 -12.58
C ILE A 50 2.20 0.19 -12.88
N ALA A 51 1.72 1.29 -13.46
CA ALA A 51 2.44 2.55 -13.48
C ALA A 51 2.12 3.36 -12.21
N ILE A 52 3.13 3.66 -11.39
CA ILE A 52 2.99 4.48 -10.18
C ILE A 52 3.41 5.91 -10.52
N CYS A 53 2.46 6.80 -10.78
CA CYS A 53 2.72 8.16 -11.26
C CYS A 53 2.45 9.18 -10.15
N GLY A 54 3.29 10.20 -10.05
CA GLY A 54 3.10 11.31 -9.12
C GLY A 54 4.29 12.24 -9.09
N ASP A 55 4.29 13.16 -8.13
CA ASP A 55 5.25 14.25 -8.02
C ASP A 55 6.50 13.91 -7.19
N SER A 56 7.04 14.89 -6.45
CA SER A 56 8.20 14.72 -5.55
C SER A 56 7.97 13.65 -4.50
N ILE A 57 6.75 13.51 -3.97
CA ILE A 57 6.45 12.52 -2.93
C ILE A 57 6.60 11.10 -3.49
N THR A 58 6.26 10.91 -4.77
CA THR A 58 6.49 9.65 -5.48
C THR A 58 7.96 9.45 -5.81
N GLU A 59 8.67 10.52 -6.20
CA GLU A 59 10.11 10.46 -6.50
C GLU A 59 10.94 10.06 -5.26
N GLN A 60 10.45 10.25 -4.03
CA GLN A 60 11.10 9.74 -2.82
C GLN A 60 11.24 8.21 -2.80
N LYS A 61 10.40 7.48 -3.56
CA LYS A 61 10.40 6.01 -3.67
C LYS A 61 10.13 5.27 -2.35
N LEU A 62 9.33 5.85 -1.46
CA LEU A 62 9.00 5.23 -0.18
C LEU A 62 7.70 4.42 -0.29
N TYR A 63 6.54 5.07 -0.49
CA TYR A 63 5.27 4.34 -0.67
C TYR A 63 5.27 3.43 -1.91
N SER A 64 5.98 3.80 -2.98
CA SER A 64 6.03 3.02 -4.22
C SER A 64 6.86 1.74 -4.07
N VAL A 65 7.95 1.78 -3.30
CA VAL A 65 8.72 0.58 -2.93
C VAL A 65 7.90 -0.32 -2.03
N LEU A 66 7.20 0.27 -1.04
CA LEU A 66 6.30 -0.49 -0.16
C LEU A 66 5.22 -1.20 -0.97
N LEU A 67 4.55 -0.48 -1.88
CA LEU A 67 3.49 -1.01 -2.71
C LEU A 67 3.94 -2.21 -3.55
N GLU A 68 5.04 -2.08 -4.29
CA GLU A 68 5.56 -3.16 -5.13
C GLU A 68 6.06 -4.35 -4.29
N SER A 69 6.72 -4.09 -3.16
CA SER A 69 7.21 -5.14 -2.26
C SER A 69 6.07 -5.92 -1.63
N TYR A 70 5.02 -5.22 -1.19
CA TYR A 70 3.80 -5.82 -0.64
C TYR A 70 3.10 -6.70 -1.68
N LEU A 71 2.81 -6.17 -2.88
CA LEU A 71 2.12 -6.94 -3.93
C LEU A 71 2.95 -8.14 -4.36
N THR A 72 4.27 -7.98 -4.42
CA THR A 72 5.21 -9.05 -4.75
C THR A 72 5.22 -10.17 -3.71
N ALA A 73 5.25 -9.84 -2.42
CA ALA A 73 5.42 -10.81 -1.35
C ALA A 73 4.08 -11.42 -0.89
N SER A 74 3.04 -10.61 -0.84
CA SER A 74 1.74 -10.97 -0.24
C SER A 74 0.72 -11.48 -1.26
N TYR A 75 0.87 -11.12 -2.54
CA TYR A 75 0.01 -11.57 -3.65
C TYR A 75 0.83 -12.10 -4.84
N PRO A 76 1.77 -13.03 -4.62
CA PRO A 76 2.69 -13.54 -5.65
C PRO A 76 1.95 -14.18 -6.83
N GLU A 77 0.78 -14.80 -6.62
CA GLU A 77 -0.02 -15.42 -7.66
C GLU A 77 -0.61 -14.44 -8.68
N LEU A 78 -0.70 -13.15 -8.31
CA LEU A 78 -1.12 -12.10 -9.23
C LEU A 78 0.00 -11.71 -10.20
N GLU A 79 1.26 -12.08 -9.95
CA GLU A 79 2.39 -11.79 -10.84
C GLU A 79 2.45 -10.31 -11.26
N ILE A 80 2.13 -9.41 -10.32
CA ILE A 80 2.13 -7.97 -10.56
C ILE A 80 3.56 -7.48 -10.78
N THR A 81 3.72 -6.59 -11.74
CA THR A 81 4.95 -5.80 -11.93
C THR A 81 4.62 -4.33 -11.78
N CYS A 82 5.51 -3.55 -11.14
CA CYS A 82 5.35 -2.11 -11.03
C CYS A 82 6.49 -1.37 -11.72
N ARG A 83 6.23 -0.12 -12.09
CA ARG A 83 7.25 0.87 -12.45
C ARG A 83 6.82 2.22 -11.93
N GLN A 84 7.73 2.94 -11.27
CA GLN A 84 7.45 4.27 -10.75
C GLN A 84 7.90 5.37 -11.71
N TYR A 85 7.17 6.47 -11.72
CA TYR A 85 7.38 7.63 -12.58
C TYR A 85 7.30 8.94 -11.80
N GLY A 86 7.81 8.95 -10.56
CA GLY A 86 7.84 10.13 -9.70
C GLY A 86 8.70 11.25 -10.28
N TRP A 87 8.22 12.49 -10.22
CA TRP A 87 8.95 13.66 -10.71
C TRP A 87 8.76 14.90 -9.82
N SER A 88 9.83 15.37 -9.20
CA SER A 88 9.80 16.48 -8.24
C SER A 88 9.32 17.79 -8.84
N GLY A 89 8.42 18.45 -8.11
CA GLY A 89 7.81 19.72 -8.53
C GLY A 89 6.78 19.59 -9.64
N GLU A 90 6.49 18.37 -10.11
CA GLU A 90 5.52 18.14 -11.18
C GLU A 90 4.09 18.44 -10.70
N GLN A 91 3.34 19.12 -11.58
CA GLN A 91 1.89 19.26 -11.53
C GLN A 91 1.26 18.29 -12.53
N ALA A 92 -0.03 17.99 -12.39
CA ALA A 92 -0.78 17.12 -13.31
C ALA A 92 -0.62 17.55 -14.79
N GLY A 93 -0.57 18.86 -15.08
CA GLY A 93 -0.33 19.36 -16.43
C GLY A 93 1.04 18.98 -17.00
N GLY A 94 2.09 19.00 -16.17
CA GLY A 94 3.44 18.57 -16.55
C GLY A 94 3.48 17.07 -16.86
N PHE A 95 2.85 16.26 -16.00
CA PHE A 95 2.75 14.83 -16.21
C PHE A 95 2.03 14.48 -17.53
N LEU A 96 0.90 15.13 -17.78
CA LEU A 96 0.14 14.98 -19.01
C LEU A 96 1.01 15.21 -20.26
N GLY A 97 1.93 16.17 -20.20
CA GLY A 97 2.86 16.47 -21.28
C GLY A 97 3.86 15.35 -21.60
N ARG A 98 4.27 14.56 -20.61
CA ARG A 98 5.28 13.49 -20.78
C ARG A 98 4.73 12.07 -20.75
N MET A 99 3.50 11.85 -20.27
CA MET A 99 2.98 10.50 -20.01
C MET A 99 2.99 9.57 -21.23
N LYS A 100 2.82 10.10 -22.44
CA LYS A 100 2.90 9.30 -23.67
C LYS A 100 4.29 8.70 -23.88
N ASN A 101 5.33 9.52 -23.76
CA ASN A 101 6.71 9.12 -24.01
C ASN A 101 7.29 8.34 -22.84
N ASP A 102 6.95 8.72 -21.61
CA ASP A 102 7.59 8.19 -20.42
C ASP A 102 6.85 6.99 -19.83
N VAL A 103 5.53 6.88 -20.02
CA VAL A 103 4.70 5.89 -19.32
C VAL A 103 4.02 4.94 -20.29
N LEU A 104 3.22 5.46 -21.23
CA LEU A 104 2.39 4.63 -22.12
C LEU A 104 3.23 3.72 -23.03
N ARG A 105 4.47 4.10 -23.35
CA ARG A 105 5.40 3.23 -24.10
C ARG A 105 5.65 1.89 -23.43
N PHE A 106 5.58 1.83 -22.10
CA PHE A 106 5.76 0.61 -21.32
C PHE A 106 4.46 -0.18 -21.15
N LYS A 107 3.39 0.26 -21.82
CA LYS A 107 2.09 -0.42 -21.92
C LYS A 107 1.56 -0.84 -20.55
N PRO A 108 1.40 0.07 -19.57
CA PRO A 108 0.75 -0.28 -18.31
C PRO A 108 -0.66 -0.84 -18.57
N THR A 109 -1.17 -1.64 -17.64
CA THR A 109 -2.57 -2.09 -17.62
C THR A 109 -3.36 -1.45 -16.48
N VAL A 110 -2.63 -0.94 -15.48
CA VAL A 110 -3.13 -0.18 -14.35
C VAL A 110 -2.23 1.03 -14.15
N ALA A 111 -2.80 2.18 -13.83
CA ALA A 111 -2.05 3.38 -13.45
C ALA A 111 -2.59 3.93 -12.12
N THR A 112 -1.68 4.32 -11.22
CA THR A 112 -2.01 5.14 -10.07
C THR A 112 -1.52 6.57 -10.32
N THR A 113 -2.28 7.57 -9.86
CA THR A 113 -1.87 8.98 -9.93
C THR A 113 -1.86 9.60 -8.55
N CYS A 114 -0.79 10.30 -8.16
CA CYS A 114 -0.67 11.04 -6.91
C CYS A 114 -0.25 12.49 -7.22
N TYR A 115 -1.23 13.33 -7.55
CA TYR A 115 -1.04 14.75 -7.88
C TYR A 115 -2.03 15.62 -7.08
N GLY A 116 -1.80 16.92 -7.03
CA GLY A 116 -2.59 17.86 -6.23
C GLY A 116 -1.73 18.73 -5.31
N MET A 117 -0.61 18.20 -4.81
CA MET A 117 0.26 18.90 -3.87
C MET A 117 1.00 20.08 -4.50
N ASN A 118 1.52 19.95 -5.73
CA ASN A 118 2.05 21.12 -6.43
C ASN A 118 0.96 21.92 -7.16
N ASP A 119 -0.15 21.25 -7.51
CA ASP A 119 -1.22 21.82 -8.32
C ASP A 119 -2.03 22.89 -7.58
N PHE A 120 -2.24 22.76 -6.26
CA PHE A 120 -2.92 23.80 -5.46
C PHE A 120 -2.05 25.03 -5.18
N ARG A 121 -0.78 25.01 -5.62
CA ARG A 121 0.19 26.12 -5.56
C ARG A 121 0.45 26.67 -4.16
N TYR A 122 0.13 25.90 -3.12
CA TYR A 122 0.35 26.26 -1.73
C TYR A 122 -0.38 27.54 -1.30
N VAL A 123 -1.57 27.76 -1.86
CA VAL A 123 -2.47 28.88 -1.51
C VAL A 123 -3.83 28.38 -1.03
N PRO A 124 -4.63 29.22 -0.33
CA PRO A 124 -6.02 28.90 -0.03
C PRO A 124 -6.79 28.57 -1.31
N TYR A 125 -7.92 27.88 -1.18
CA TYR A 125 -8.66 27.40 -2.34
C TYR A 125 -9.06 28.53 -3.29
N GLU A 126 -8.67 28.39 -4.55
CA GLU A 126 -9.01 29.29 -5.65
C GLU A 126 -9.62 28.51 -6.83
N ASP A 127 -10.76 28.97 -7.34
CA ASP A 127 -11.52 28.26 -8.38
C ASP A 127 -10.72 28.08 -9.68
N GLY A 128 -9.92 29.07 -10.08
CA GLY A 128 -9.11 28.99 -11.30
C GLY A 128 -8.05 27.88 -11.23
N ILE A 129 -7.36 27.78 -10.09
CA ILE A 129 -6.35 26.74 -9.84
C ILE A 129 -7.02 25.36 -9.76
N ALA A 130 -8.14 25.26 -9.05
CA ALA A 130 -8.92 24.03 -8.94
C ALA A 130 -9.46 23.56 -10.31
N ALA A 131 -9.94 24.48 -11.15
CA ALA A 131 -10.41 24.17 -12.50
C ALA A 131 -9.28 23.68 -13.41
N GLU A 132 -8.10 24.28 -13.32
CA GLU A 132 -6.90 23.83 -14.06
C GLU A 132 -6.49 22.41 -13.66
N TYR A 133 -6.42 22.14 -12.35
CA TYR A 133 -6.14 20.81 -11.84
C TYR A 133 -7.17 19.78 -12.33
N ARG A 134 -8.47 20.09 -12.17
CA ARG A 134 -9.56 19.21 -12.63
C ARG A 134 -9.43 18.88 -14.11
N LYS A 135 -9.16 19.87 -14.96
CA LYS A 135 -8.96 19.69 -16.40
C LYS A 135 -7.81 18.72 -16.67
N ASN A 136 -6.64 18.97 -16.08
CA ASN A 136 -5.44 18.18 -16.33
C ASN A 136 -5.59 16.74 -15.79
N GLN A 137 -6.07 16.58 -14.57
CA GLN A 137 -6.31 15.26 -13.95
C GLN A 137 -7.36 14.45 -14.74
N THR A 138 -8.43 15.09 -15.20
CA THR A 138 -9.44 14.44 -16.06
C THR A 138 -8.83 13.97 -17.39
N ALA A 139 -7.96 14.78 -17.99
CA ALA A 139 -7.28 14.43 -19.23
C ALA A 139 -6.33 13.25 -19.03
N ILE A 140 -5.53 13.23 -17.95
CA ILE A 140 -4.66 12.10 -17.61
C ILE A 140 -5.45 10.79 -17.52
N VAL A 141 -6.55 10.80 -16.76
CA VAL A 141 -7.41 9.60 -16.60
C VAL A 141 -7.96 9.15 -17.94
N THR A 142 -8.42 10.09 -18.77
CA THR A 142 -8.96 9.81 -20.10
C THR A 142 -7.91 9.16 -21.00
N VAL A 143 -6.71 9.72 -21.07
CA VAL A 143 -5.61 9.19 -21.90
C VAL A 143 -5.21 7.78 -21.46
N PHE A 144 -5.14 7.51 -20.16
CA PHE A 144 -4.89 6.15 -19.65
C PHE A 144 -5.99 5.17 -20.07
N GLN A 145 -7.26 5.54 -19.91
CA GLN A 145 -8.40 4.69 -20.25
C GLN A 145 -8.48 4.40 -21.75
N GLU A 146 -8.25 5.40 -22.60
CA GLU A 146 -8.14 5.24 -24.06
C GLU A 146 -6.98 4.33 -24.47
N SER A 147 -5.93 4.27 -23.65
CA SER A 147 -4.80 3.34 -23.80
C SER A 147 -5.06 1.95 -23.21
N GLY A 148 -6.28 1.67 -22.73
CA GLY A 148 -6.67 0.40 -22.14
C GLY A 148 -6.26 0.20 -20.68
N CYS A 149 -5.81 1.26 -19.99
CA CYS A 149 -5.45 1.20 -18.58
C CYS A 149 -6.67 1.38 -17.68
N ARG A 150 -6.72 0.63 -16.58
CA ARG A 150 -7.57 0.98 -15.43
C ARG A 150 -6.83 1.98 -14.55
N VAL A 151 -7.55 2.91 -13.94
CA VAL A 151 -6.93 4.00 -13.18
C VAL A 151 -7.38 3.96 -11.73
N VAL A 152 -6.42 4.14 -10.82
CA VAL A 152 -6.65 4.44 -9.40
C VAL A 152 -6.19 5.88 -9.14
N ILE A 153 -7.14 6.78 -8.94
CA ILE A 153 -6.84 8.18 -8.64
C ILE A 153 -6.52 8.30 -7.14
N GLY A 154 -5.26 8.56 -6.80
CA GLY A 154 -4.86 8.95 -5.45
C GLY A 154 -5.21 10.41 -5.19
N SER A 155 -5.74 10.71 -4.00
CA SER A 155 -5.83 12.10 -3.54
C SER A 155 -4.44 12.67 -3.21
N PRO A 156 -4.25 13.99 -3.18
CA PRO A 156 -3.10 14.53 -2.45
C PRO A 156 -3.18 14.15 -0.96
N GLY A 157 -2.04 14.23 -0.27
CA GLY A 157 -1.97 14.13 1.19
C GLY A 157 -2.36 15.43 1.89
N ILE A 158 -1.96 15.57 3.14
CA ILE A 158 -2.11 16.79 3.95
C ILE A 158 -0.79 17.59 3.97
N ILE A 159 -0.82 18.78 4.58
CA ILE A 159 0.38 19.51 4.97
C ILE A 159 0.47 19.67 6.49
N ASP A 160 1.69 19.74 7.00
CA ASP A 160 1.95 20.02 8.43
C ASP A 160 2.29 21.51 8.68
N SER A 161 2.87 22.20 7.70
CA SER A 161 3.15 23.63 7.83
C SER A 161 3.13 24.34 6.48
N VAL A 162 3.00 25.66 6.51
CA VAL A 162 3.10 26.50 5.30
C VAL A 162 4.56 26.44 4.82
N PRO A 163 4.85 25.92 3.61
CA PRO A 163 6.21 25.66 3.18
C PRO A 163 6.97 26.95 2.91
N HIS A 164 7.93 27.28 3.76
CA HIS A 164 8.70 28.53 3.70
C HIS A 164 9.57 28.69 2.43
N TRP A 165 9.86 27.60 1.73
CA TRP A 165 10.61 27.63 0.47
C TRP A 165 9.74 28.00 -0.75
N VAL A 166 8.41 28.03 -0.59
CA VAL A 166 7.48 28.46 -1.65
C VAL A 166 7.12 29.93 -1.41
N LYS A 167 7.79 30.84 -2.12
CA LYS A 167 7.63 32.29 -1.94
C LYS A 167 6.19 32.80 -2.15
N SER A 168 5.40 32.10 -2.96
CA SER A 168 4.01 32.44 -3.23
C SER A 168 3.02 31.81 -2.25
N ALA A 169 3.48 30.98 -1.31
CA ALA A 169 2.59 30.33 -0.37
C ALA A 169 1.90 31.36 0.53
N ALA A 170 0.61 31.15 0.79
CA ALA A 170 -0.23 32.10 1.50
C ALA A 170 -1.28 31.38 2.37
N GLY A 171 -1.85 32.11 3.33
CA GLY A 171 -2.85 31.56 4.26
C GLY A 171 -2.23 30.81 5.44
N THR A 172 -3.09 30.18 6.23
CA THR A 172 -2.72 29.35 7.39
C THR A 172 -2.56 27.88 7.00
N GLN A 173 -1.95 27.07 7.87
CA GLN A 173 -1.90 25.61 7.70
C GLN A 173 -3.31 25.02 7.48
N GLN A 174 -4.31 25.52 8.21
CA GLN A 174 -5.69 25.07 8.08
C GLN A 174 -6.29 25.46 6.72
N ASP A 175 -6.06 26.68 6.23
CA ASP A 175 -6.55 27.12 4.91
C ASP A 175 -6.03 26.22 3.78
N LEU A 176 -4.75 25.87 3.85
CA LEU A 176 -4.09 25.01 2.88
C LEU A 176 -4.60 23.57 2.96
N ASN A 177 -4.78 23.02 4.17
CA ASN A 177 -5.39 21.69 4.32
C ASN A 177 -6.84 21.67 3.85
N LEU A 178 -7.63 22.73 4.08
CA LEU A 178 -8.98 22.86 3.52
C LEU A 178 -8.95 22.89 1.99
N SER A 179 -7.98 23.59 1.38
CA SER A 179 -7.76 23.56 -0.07
C SER A 179 -7.47 22.14 -0.57
N LEU A 180 -6.54 21.43 0.07
CA LEU A 180 -6.21 20.04 -0.28
C LEU A 180 -7.40 19.08 -0.10
N SER A 181 -8.26 19.28 0.90
CA SER A 181 -9.49 18.50 1.06
C SER A 181 -10.43 18.67 -0.14
N ARG A 182 -10.51 19.88 -0.70
CA ARG A 182 -11.30 20.17 -1.90
C ARG A 182 -10.66 19.54 -3.14
N PHE A 183 -9.34 19.59 -3.28
CA PHE A 183 -8.63 18.89 -4.38
C PHE A 183 -8.83 17.36 -4.30
N ARG A 184 -8.85 16.80 -3.08
CA ARG A 184 -9.27 15.41 -2.87
C ARG A 184 -10.70 15.16 -3.33
N ASN A 185 -11.65 16.06 -3.08
CA ASN A 185 -13.02 15.93 -3.58
C ASN A 185 -13.11 16.03 -5.11
N ILE A 186 -12.31 16.88 -5.76
CA ILE A 186 -12.17 16.91 -7.23
C ILE A 186 -11.81 15.52 -7.75
N ASN A 187 -10.88 14.83 -7.11
CA ASN A 187 -10.47 13.48 -7.51
C ASN A 187 -11.59 12.44 -7.34
N VAL A 188 -12.40 12.55 -6.29
CA VAL A 188 -13.60 11.71 -6.12
C VAL A 188 -14.62 11.95 -7.22
N GLU A 189 -14.87 13.21 -7.58
CA GLU A 189 -15.78 13.55 -8.67
C GLU A 189 -15.30 13.02 -10.01
N ILE A 190 -14.00 13.14 -10.30
CA ILE A 190 -13.39 12.58 -11.52
C ILE A 190 -13.49 11.05 -11.51
N ALA A 191 -13.18 10.40 -10.37
CA ALA A 191 -13.27 8.95 -10.24
C ALA A 191 -14.68 8.44 -10.55
N LYS A 192 -15.71 9.08 -9.98
CA LYS A 192 -17.12 8.78 -10.27
C LYS A 192 -17.46 9.02 -11.75
N ALA A 193 -17.11 10.19 -12.29
CA ALA A 193 -17.45 10.57 -13.67
C ALA A 193 -16.75 9.70 -14.73
N LYS A 194 -15.55 9.20 -14.43
CA LYS A 194 -14.75 8.38 -15.34
C LYS A 194 -14.81 6.89 -15.03
N ASN A 195 -15.58 6.46 -14.01
CA ASN A 195 -15.59 5.09 -13.54
C ASN A 195 -14.17 4.55 -13.24
N ALA A 196 -13.35 5.38 -12.60
CA ALA A 196 -12.03 5.02 -12.11
C ALA A 196 -12.11 4.67 -10.62
N ALA A 197 -11.16 3.86 -10.15
CA ALA A 197 -10.99 3.61 -8.72
C ALA A 197 -10.36 4.83 -8.03
N PHE A 198 -10.49 4.91 -6.72
CA PHE A 198 -9.99 6.02 -5.92
C PHE A 198 -9.23 5.51 -4.69
N ALA A 199 -8.06 6.08 -4.44
CA ALA A 199 -7.26 5.85 -3.25
C ALA A 199 -7.28 7.12 -2.39
N ASP A 200 -7.99 7.08 -1.26
CA ASP A 200 -8.04 8.22 -0.33
C ASP A 200 -6.77 8.23 0.53
N LEU A 201 -5.87 9.17 0.26
CA LEU A 201 -4.67 9.40 1.06
C LEU A 201 -4.91 10.50 2.10
N TYR A 202 -5.72 11.50 1.74
CA TYR A 202 -5.98 12.68 2.55
C TYR A 202 -6.62 12.31 3.88
N ARG A 203 -7.75 11.58 3.83
CA ARG A 203 -8.51 11.23 5.03
C ARG A 203 -7.69 10.44 6.06
N PRO A 204 -7.03 9.32 5.70
CA PRO A 204 -6.26 8.57 6.68
C PRO A 204 -5.05 9.36 7.18
N MET A 205 -4.40 10.18 6.34
CA MET A 205 -3.31 11.06 6.82
C MET A 205 -3.82 12.12 7.81
N LEU A 206 -4.95 12.77 7.54
CA LEU A 206 -5.54 13.77 8.44
C LEU A 206 -5.88 13.18 9.82
N LEU A 207 -6.48 11.99 9.85
CA LEU A 207 -6.80 11.29 11.09
C LEU A 207 -5.55 10.83 11.83
N ALA A 208 -4.57 10.30 11.10
CA ALA A 208 -3.31 9.87 11.67
C ALA A 208 -2.54 11.03 12.28
N ASP A 209 -2.48 12.18 11.61
CA ASP A 209 -1.79 13.38 12.09
C ASP A 209 -2.43 13.91 13.38
N PHE A 210 -3.76 14.06 13.38
CA PHE A 210 -4.53 14.44 14.56
C PHE A 210 -4.32 13.49 15.75
N ASN A 211 -4.28 12.18 15.51
CA ASN A 211 -4.04 11.19 16.56
C ASN A 211 -2.59 11.18 17.03
N ALA A 212 -1.63 11.31 16.11
CA ALA A 212 -0.21 11.35 16.41
C ALA A 212 0.15 12.59 17.24
N GLU A 213 -0.40 13.76 16.92
CA GLU A 213 -0.21 14.97 17.71
C GLU A 213 -0.70 14.77 19.15
N LYS A 214 -1.89 14.18 19.33
CA LYS A 214 -2.45 13.88 20.66
C LYS A 214 -1.61 12.86 21.43
N GLN A 215 -1.02 11.88 20.76
CA GLN A 215 -0.33 10.76 21.41
C GLN A 215 1.17 11.01 21.63
N PHE A 216 1.84 11.63 20.67
CA PHE A 216 3.30 11.79 20.62
C PHE A 216 3.76 13.25 20.67
N GLY A 217 2.83 14.20 20.56
CA GLY A 217 3.10 15.63 20.59
C GLY A 217 3.36 16.23 19.20
N PRO A 218 3.53 17.56 19.13
CA PRO A 218 3.53 18.32 17.89
C PRO A 218 4.77 18.09 17.00
N ASP A 219 5.80 17.40 17.50
CA ASP A 219 7.03 17.11 16.73
C ASP A 219 6.88 15.89 15.81
N PHE A 220 5.85 15.07 15.99
CA PHE A 220 5.54 13.98 15.07
C PHE A 220 4.84 14.54 13.83
N LYS A 221 5.50 14.55 12.66
CA LYS A 221 4.94 15.15 11.43
C LYS A 221 4.56 14.09 10.40
N VAL A 222 3.27 13.79 10.27
CA VAL A 222 2.79 12.81 9.26
C VAL A 222 3.07 13.31 7.85
N ALA A 223 2.91 14.61 7.59
CA ALA A 223 3.27 15.23 6.31
C ALA A 223 4.76 15.54 6.13
N GLY A 224 5.60 15.16 7.09
CA GLY A 224 7.04 15.40 7.07
C GLY A 224 7.47 16.74 7.68
N LYS A 225 8.75 16.82 8.04
CA LYS A 225 9.31 17.94 8.82
C LYS A 225 9.41 19.25 8.03
N ASP A 226 9.44 19.16 6.71
CA ASP A 226 9.35 20.34 5.87
C ASP A 226 7.89 20.82 5.74
N GLY A 227 6.91 19.97 6.04
CA GLY A 227 5.49 20.27 5.95
C GLY A 227 4.81 19.68 4.72
N VAL A 228 5.55 19.06 3.79
CA VAL A 228 5.04 18.60 2.49
C VAL A 228 5.46 17.17 2.15
N HIS A 229 6.67 16.75 2.49
CA HIS A 229 7.24 15.46 2.08
C HIS A 229 7.27 14.45 3.23
N PRO A 230 6.31 13.51 3.28
CA PRO A 230 6.23 12.55 4.37
C PRO A 230 7.48 11.67 4.48
N ALA A 231 7.90 11.43 5.72
CA ALA A 231 8.83 10.34 6.06
C ALA A 231 8.06 9.00 6.13
N TRP A 232 8.68 7.95 6.65
CA TRP A 232 8.11 6.59 6.56
C TRP A 232 6.71 6.45 7.16
N ALA A 233 6.38 7.10 8.28
CA ALA A 233 5.06 6.97 8.88
C ALA A 233 3.95 7.43 7.93
N GLY A 234 4.08 8.63 7.35
CA GLY A 234 3.12 9.13 6.37
C GLY A 234 3.14 8.35 5.05
N GLN A 235 4.30 7.90 4.59
CA GLN A 235 4.43 7.09 3.37
C GLN A 235 3.74 5.71 3.50
N VAL A 236 3.75 5.11 4.70
CA VAL A 236 2.98 3.89 4.98
C VAL A 236 1.47 4.16 4.91
N ILE A 237 1.01 5.29 5.45
CA ILE A 237 -0.40 5.68 5.39
C ILE A 237 -0.84 5.91 3.93
N MET A 238 0.02 6.52 3.12
CA MET A 238 -0.21 6.64 1.67
C MET A 238 -0.30 5.28 0.99
N ALA A 239 0.65 4.38 1.29
CA ALA A 239 0.64 3.04 0.71
C ALA A 239 -0.60 2.23 1.14
N TYR A 240 -1.06 2.38 2.39
CA TYR A 240 -2.32 1.83 2.88
C TYR A 240 -3.50 2.31 2.02
N GLY A 241 -3.61 3.61 1.76
CA GLY A 241 -4.66 4.16 0.89
C GLY A 241 -4.62 3.59 -0.53
N PHE A 242 -3.43 3.47 -1.13
CA PHE A 242 -3.27 2.87 -2.46
C PHE A 242 -3.60 1.38 -2.49
N LEU A 243 -3.15 0.60 -1.50
CA LEU A 243 -3.46 -0.82 -1.40
C LEU A 243 -4.98 -1.05 -1.30
N LYS A 244 -5.67 -0.25 -0.49
CA LYS A 244 -7.14 -0.25 -0.42
C LYS A 244 -7.78 0.11 -1.77
N GLY A 245 -7.29 1.16 -2.43
CA GLY A 245 -7.76 1.57 -3.76
C GLY A 245 -7.42 0.58 -4.90
N LEU A 246 -6.47 -0.34 -4.66
CA LEU A 246 -6.15 -1.47 -5.53
C LEU A 246 -6.94 -2.73 -5.16
N GLY A 247 -7.85 -2.65 -4.19
CA GLY A 247 -8.79 -3.70 -3.84
C GLY A 247 -8.16 -4.93 -3.18
N VAL A 248 -6.94 -4.82 -2.63
CA VAL A 248 -6.38 -5.92 -1.82
C VAL A 248 -7.13 -6.05 -0.50
N ASP A 249 -7.38 -7.28 -0.08
CA ASP A 249 -8.23 -7.59 1.07
C ASP A 249 -7.45 -7.78 2.38
N GLY A 250 -6.14 -7.98 2.32
CA GLY A 250 -5.26 -8.27 3.46
C GLY A 250 -5.40 -9.67 4.06
N ASN A 251 -6.09 -10.60 3.41
CA ASN A 251 -6.18 -11.99 3.86
C ASN A 251 -4.98 -12.79 3.34
N LEU A 252 -3.92 -12.85 4.14
CA LEU A 252 -2.65 -13.44 3.72
C LEU A 252 -2.56 -14.93 4.06
N GLY A 253 -3.43 -15.41 4.94
CA GLY A 253 -3.69 -16.82 5.16
C GLY A 253 -3.87 -17.18 6.61
N ALA A 254 -3.97 -18.48 6.88
CA ALA A 254 -4.19 -18.99 8.22
C ALA A 254 -3.53 -20.35 8.44
N VAL A 255 -3.16 -20.59 9.70
CA VAL A 255 -2.72 -21.90 10.21
C VAL A 255 -3.59 -22.26 11.41
N SER A 256 -4.10 -23.48 11.44
CA SER A 256 -4.91 -24.00 12.56
C SER A 256 -4.28 -25.27 13.09
N TYR A 257 -4.03 -25.30 14.41
CA TYR A 257 -3.46 -26.43 15.13
C TYR A 257 -4.49 -27.05 16.07
N ASP A 258 -4.78 -28.33 15.90
CA ASP A 258 -5.65 -29.07 16.80
C ASP A 258 -4.81 -29.76 17.87
N GLU A 259 -4.90 -29.31 19.12
CA GLU A 259 -4.05 -29.85 20.19
C GLU A 259 -4.46 -31.28 20.60
N THR A 260 -5.72 -31.64 20.39
CA THR A 260 -6.19 -32.99 20.75
C THR A 260 -5.57 -34.05 19.88
N SER A 261 -5.54 -33.82 18.57
CA SER A 261 -4.97 -34.73 17.57
C SER A 261 -3.50 -34.47 17.25
N GLY A 262 -2.97 -33.31 17.60
CA GLY A 262 -1.61 -32.86 17.26
C GLY A 262 -1.43 -32.51 15.78
N LYS A 263 -2.52 -32.38 15.02
CA LYS A 263 -2.50 -32.09 13.57
C LYS A 263 -2.63 -30.60 13.32
N ALA A 264 -1.99 -30.11 12.26
CA ALA A 264 -2.14 -28.75 11.77
C ALA A 264 -2.66 -28.71 10.34
N THR A 265 -3.35 -27.64 9.99
CA THR A 265 -3.75 -27.30 8.62
C THR A 265 -3.34 -25.87 8.30
N ALA A 266 -3.14 -25.57 7.02
CA ALA A 266 -2.81 -24.24 6.55
C ALA A 266 -3.54 -23.93 5.24
N ALA A 267 -3.76 -22.65 4.96
CA ALA A 267 -4.52 -22.18 3.80
C ALA A 267 -3.90 -20.93 3.17
N ASN A 268 -4.30 -20.62 1.93
CA ASN A 268 -3.97 -19.37 1.21
C ASN A 268 -2.47 -19.09 1.09
N GLY A 269 -1.71 -20.02 0.51
CA GLY A 269 -0.28 -19.84 0.26
C GLY A 269 0.63 -20.38 1.36
N HIS A 270 0.07 -21.13 2.32
CA HIS A 270 0.80 -21.81 3.37
C HIS A 270 0.56 -23.32 3.32
N GLU A 271 1.64 -24.10 3.46
CA GLU A 271 1.64 -25.56 3.48
C GLU A 271 2.20 -26.06 4.81
N VAL A 272 1.51 -27.01 5.47
CA VAL A 272 2.05 -27.71 6.64
C VAL A 272 2.98 -28.83 6.17
N LEU A 273 4.26 -28.75 6.52
CA LEU A 273 5.24 -29.79 6.24
C LEU A 273 5.24 -30.87 7.31
N THR A 274 5.26 -30.46 8.59
CA THR A 274 5.18 -31.37 9.74
C THR A 274 4.45 -30.72 10.92
N SER A 275 3.87 -31.55 11.78
CA SER A 275 3.26 -31.15 13.05
C SER A 275 3.57 -32.21 14.09
N ILE A 276 4.56 -31.98 14.94
CA ILE A 276 5.05 -32.95 15.92
C ILE A 276 5.34 -32.23 17.24
N GLY A 277 4.70 -32.68 18.33
CA GLY A 277 4.97 -32.18 19.67
C GLY A 277 4.76 -30.67 19.83
N GLY A 278 3.70 -30.12 19.23
CA GLY A 278 3.41 -28.67 19.26
C GLY A 278 4.26 -27.82 18.29
N LYS A 279 5.26 -28.42 17.62
CA LYS A 279 6.04 -27.76 16.57
C LYS A 279 5.38 -27.97 15.21
N ILE A 280 4.99 -26.88 14.57
CA ILE A 280 4.35 -26.84 13.26
C ILE A 280 5.35 -26.24 12.29
N THR A 281 5.89 -27.03 11.37
CA THR A 281 6.78 -26.55 10.30
C THR A 281 5.96 -26.27 9.05
N LEU A 282 6.20 -25.10 8.46
CA LEU A 282 5.42 -24.54 7.37
C LEU A 282 6.32 -24.18 6.20
N ARG A 283 5.77 -24.23 5.00
CA ARG A 283 6.29 -23.53 3.82
C ARG A 283 5.30 -22.43 3.41
N SER A 284 5.76 -21.19 3.39
CA SER A 284 4.97 -20.02 2.99
C SER A 284 5.40 -19.53 1.61
N THR A 285 4.43 -19.31 0.73
CA THR A 285 4.61 -18.67 -0.59
C THR A 285 4.01 -17.28 -0.61
N ARG A 286 2.91 -17.06 0.13
CA ARG A 286 2.42 -15.73 0.50
C ARG A 286 3.09 -15.29 1.80
N LEU A 287 3.71 -14.13 1.79
CA LEU A 287 4.38 -13.56 2.95
C LEU A 287 3.60 -12.34 3.45
N PRO A 288 3.45 -12.17 4.78
CA PRO A 288 3.04 -10.89 5.33
C PRO A 288 4.01 -9.78 4.99
N PHE A 289 3.53 -8.55 5.06
CA PHE A 289 4.36 -7.36 5.09
C PHE A 289 5.20 -7.39 6.38
N CYS A 290 6.51 -7.60 6.23
CA CYS A 290 7.43 -7.80 7.33
C CYS A 290 8.59 -6.78 7.27
N PRO A 291 8.36 -5.51 7.66
CA PRO A 291 9.43 -4.50 7.64
C PRO A 291 10.49 -4.71 8.74
N GLY A 292 10.29 -5.70 9.63
CA GLY A 292 11.12 -5.92 10.81
C GLY A 292 10.70 -5.04 12.00
N PRO A 293 11.43 -5.09 13.12
CA PRO A 293 11.19 -4.23 14.28
C PRO A 293 11.43 -2.75 13.95
N GLY A 294 10.77 -1.86 14.69
CA GLY A 294 10.93 -0.43 14.53
C GLY A 294 10.14 0.36 15.57
N ALA A 295 10.49 1.63 15.76
CA ALA A 295 9.81 2.51 16.70
C ALA A 295 8.35 2.75 16.30
N THR A 296 7.43 2.86 17.25
CA THR A 296 6.01 3.13 16.96
C THR A 296 5.63 4.60 17.19
N ASP A 297 6.59 5.42 17.60
CA ASP A 297 6.43 6.81 18.06
C ASP A 297 7.36 7.78 17.32
N LYS A 298 7.92 7.38 16.17
CA LYS A 298 8.78 8.20 15.31
C LYS A 298 8.22 8.33 13.90
N ASP A 299 8.18 9.56 13.38
CA ASP A 299 7.65 9.90 12.05
C ASP A 299 8.46 9.27 10.91
N ASP A 300 9.74 8.98 11.14
CA ASP A 300 10.62 8.26 10.22
C ASP A 300 10.58 6.72 10.36
N SER A 301 9.59 6.17 11.07
CA SER A 301 9.43 4.72 11.22
C SER A 301 8.24 4.15 10.44
N ILE A 302 8.49 3.02 9.76
CA ILE A 302 7.43 2.23 9.11
C ILE A 302 6.42 1.72 10.13
N ARG A 303 6.90 1.27 11.31
CA ARG A 303 6.03 0.71 12.36
C ARG A 303 5.10 1.75 12.97
N ALA A 304 5.54 3.01 13.09
CA ALA A 304 4.68 4.09 13.52
C ALA A 304 3.54 4.33 12.53
N GLY A 305 3.84 4.38 11.23
CA GLY A 305 2.83 4.49 10.17
C GLY A 305 1.83 3.34 10.19
N MET A 306 2.30 2.10 10.36
CA MET A 306 1.43 0.92 10.48
C MET A 306 0.52 0.97 11.71
N ALA A 307 0.93 1.62 12.80
CA ALA A 307 0.16 1.74 14.03
C ALA A 307 -0.89 2.87 13.97
N LEU A 308 -0.69 3.88 13.12
CA LEU A 308 -1.59 5.04 12.97
C LEU A 308 -2.81 4.76 12.07
N VAL A 309 -2.78 3.68 11.31
CA VAL A 309 -3.92 3.15 10.52
C VAL A 309 -4.13 1.68 10.87
N PRO A 310 -5.27 1.06 10.58
CA PRO A 310 -5.47 -0.36 10.85
C PRO A 310 -4.73 -1.24 9.83
N PHE A 311 -3.43 -1.02 9.62
CA PHE A 311 -2.65 -1.69 8.58
C PHE A 311 -2.65 -3.20 8.78
N ASP A 312 -2.29 -3.67 9.98
CA ASP A 312 -2.22 -5.11 10.23
C ASP A 312 -3.59 -5.77 10.21
N ASP A 313 -4.61 -5.06 10.67
CA ASP A 313 -5.97 -5.57 10.77
C ASP A 313 -6.68 -5.58 9.42
N GLU A 314 -6.32 -4.71 8.48
CA GLU A 314 -6.96 -4.61 7.16
C GLU A 314 -6.12 -5.16 6.01
N LEU A 315 -4.79 -5.10 6.08
CA LEU A 315 -3.88 -5.46 4.99
C LEU A 315 -2.89 -6.58 5.35
N ASN A 316 -2.69 -6.94 6.61
CA ASN A 316 -1.58 -7.85 6.98
C ASN A 316 -2.01 -9.04 7.85
N ARG A 317 -3.12 -9.71 7.54
CA ARG A 317 -3.64 -10.79 8.39
C ARG A 317 -3.06 -12.15 8.01
N PHE A 318 -2.12 -12.62 8.83
CA PHE A 318 -1.66 -14.02 8.83
C PHE A 318 -2.06 -14.67 10.15
N LEU A 319 -3.18 -15.38 10.15
CA LEU A 319 -3.84 -15.82 11.38
C LEU A 319 -3.33 -17.17 11.88
N PHE A 320 -3.13 -17.28 13.18
CA PHE A 320 -2.87 -18.55 13.86
C PHE A 320 -4.01 -18.91 14.81
N ARG A 321 -4.45 -20.17 14.76
CA ARG A 321 -5.52 -20.69 15.61
C ARG A 321 -5.13 -21.98 16.32
N VAL A 322 -5.66 -22.15 17.53
CA VAL A 322 -5.65 -23.44 18.24
C VAL A 322 -7.09 -23.95 18.39
N THR A 323 -7.33 -25.21 18.01
CA THR A 323 -8.60 -25.90 18.21
C THR A 323 -8.45 -27.03 19.22
N SER A 324 -9.57 -27.40 19.85
CA SER A 324 -9.63 -28.44 20.89
C SER A 324 -8.57 -28.26 22.01
N PRO A 325 -8.48 -27.06 22.63
CA PRO A 325 -7.47 -26.76 23.63
C PRO A 325 -7.66 -27.60 24.90
N LYS A 326 -6.55 -28.08 25.47
CA LYS A 326 -6.42 -28.83 26.72
C LYS A 326 -5.91 -27.99 27.90
N ALA A 327 -5.47 -26.75 27.64
CA ALA A 327 -5.01 -25.79 28.64
C ALA A 327 -5.73 -24.45 28.47
N GLU A 328 -5.75 -23.64 29.54
CA GLU A 328 -6.40 -22.33 29.51
C GLU A 328 -5.59 -21.27 28.73
N SER A 329 -4.28 -21.48 28.60
CA SER A 329 -3.38 -20.59 27.88
C SER A 329 -2.19 -21.33 27.28
N TYR A 330 -1.59 -20.71 26.26
CA TYR A 330 -0.46 -21.25 25.52
C TYR A 330 0.58 -20.18 25.25
N THR A 331 1.84 -20.58 25.30
CA THR A 331 2.94 -19.83 24.72
C THR A 331 3.09 -20.23 23.26
N VAL A 332 2.95 -19.25 22.36
CA VAL A 332 3.26 -19.38 20.94
C VAL A 332 4.61 -18.73 20.69
N THR A 333 5.54 -19.48 20.10
CA THR A 333 6.87 -19.02 19.71
C THR A 333 6.98 -19.04 18.19
N TRP A 334 7.42 -17.93 17.60
CA TRP A 334 7.67 -17.80 16.17
C TRP A 334 8.98 -17.05 15.96
N GLY A 335 10.00 -17.75 15.45
CA GLY A 335 11.37 -17.25 15.44
C GLY A 335 11.98 -17.23 16.85
N ASP A 336 12.57 -16.11 17.22
CA ASP A 336 13.16 -15.86 18.54
C ASP A 336 12.16 -15.25 19.54
N GLN A 337 10.95 -14.92 19.09
CA GLN A 337 9.92 -14.26 19.87
C GLN A 337 8.89 -15.24 20.41
N SER A 338 8.41 -14.98 21.63
CA SER A 338 7.32 -15.73 22.27
C SER A 338 6.25 -14.79 22.82
N ARG A 339 4.99 -15.23 22.76
CA ARG A 339 3.82 -14.54 23.28
C ARG A 339 2.89 -15.55 23.95
N THR A 340 2.25 -15.16 25.05
CA THR A 340 1.25 -16.00 25.74
C THR A 340 -0.14 -15.50 25.41
N TYR A 341 -1.02 -16.42 25.05
CA TYR A 341 -2.41 -16.14 24.70
C TYR A 341 -3.34 -17.05 25.49
N THR A 342 -4.56 -16.58 25.73
CA THR A 342 -5.60 -17.47 26.24
C THR A 342 -6.05 -18.45 25.14
N ALA A 343 -6.57 -19.61 25.54
CA ALA A 343 -7.18 -20.55 24.60
C ALA A 343 -8.32 -19.90 23.79
N LYS A 344 -9.03 -18.94 24.38
CA LYS A 344 -10.09 -18.18 23.73
C LYS A 344 -9.55 -17.29 22.60
N ASP A 345 -8.46 -16.58 22.84
CA ASP A 345 -7.84 -15.72 21.83
C ASP A 345 -7.31 -16.53 20.65
N LEU A 346 -6.66 -17.67 20.94
CA LEU A 346 -6.20 -18.59 19.91
C LEU A 346 -7.35 -19.27 19.16
N ALA A 347 -8.48 -19.56 19.81
CA ALA A 347 -9.66 -20.07 19.12
C ALA A 347 -10.25 -19.04 18.14
N ALA A 348 -10.27 -17.76 18.51
CA ALA A 348 -10.69 -16.67 17.63
C ALA A 348 -9.69 -16.45 16.47
N GLY A 349 -8.40 -16.57 16.78
CA GLY A 349 -7.28 -16.42 15.88
C GLY A 349 -6.50 -15.14 16.13
N VAL A 350 -5.19 -15.30 16.32
CA VAL A 350 -4.25 -14.19 16.57
C VAL A 350 -3.49 -13.86 15.28
N ASN A 351 -3.17 -12.60 15.05
CA ASN A 351 -2.43 -12.19 13.85
C ASN A 351 -0.92 -12.26 14.11
N LEU A 352 -0.28 -13.29 13.55
CA LEU A 352 1.17 -13.51 13.73
C LEU A 352 2.00 -12.34 13.22
N ALA A 353 1.63 -11.75 12.08
CA ALA A 353 2.39 -10.65 11.49
C ALA A 353 2.38 -9.38 12.34
N LYS A 354 1.29 -9.17 13.10
CA LYS A 354 1.11 -8.05 14.03
C LYS A 354 1.89 -8.27 15.33
N ASP A 355 1.78 -9.46 15.90
CA ASP A 355 2.25 -9.72 17.26
C ASP A 355 3.76 -10.05 17.34
N PHE A 356 4.35 -10.44 16.21
CA PHE A 356 5.75 -10.85 16.07
C PHE A 356 6.45 -9.99 15.01
N ASP A 357 6.99 -8.85 15.43
CA ASP A 357 7.63 -7.87 14.55
C ASP A 357 9.03 -8.29 14.04
N ASN A 358 9.70 -9.21 14.74
CA ASN A 358 10.97 -9.85 14.34
C ASN A 358 10.76 -11.30 13.87
N ASN A 359 9.71 -11.56 13.11
CA ASN A 359 9.39 -12.92 12.71
C ASN A 359 10.38 -13.52 11.69
N PRO A 360 10.42 -14.87 11.53
CA PRO A 360 11.30 -15.57 10.60
C PRO A 360 11.17 -15.19 9.11
N LEU A 361 10.11 -14.48 8.71
CA LEU A 361 9.89 -14.09 7.31
C LEU A 361 10.55 -12.75 6.96
N VAL A 362 10.98 -11.97 7.97
CA VAL A 362 11.66 -10.67 7.78
C VAL A 362 12.86 -10.78 6.82
N PRO A 363 13.79 -11.76 6.95
CA PRO A 363 14.94 -11.83 6.04
C PRO A 363 14.58 -12.10 4.59
N VAL A 364 13.52 -12.88 4.34
CA VAL A 364 13.05 -13.18 2.97
C VAL A 364 12.33 -11.96 2.38
N PHE A 365 11.47 -11.31 3.15
CA PHE A 365 10.81 -10.08 2.74
C PHE A 365 11.83 -8.97 2.44
N LYS A 366 12.88 -8.85 3.25
CA LYS A 366 13.95 -7.86 3.02
C LYS A 366 14.64 -8.02 1.66
N LYS A 367 14.87 -9.25 1.19
CA LYS A 367 15.47 -9.48 -0.14
C LYS A 367 14.59 -8.93 -1.27
N ILE A 368 13.27 -9.10 -1.15
CA ILE A 368 12.30 -8.52 -2.09
C ILE A 368 12.37 -7.00 -2.04
N TRP A 369 12.32 -6.43 -0.83
CA TRP A 369 12.36 -4.99 -0.61
C TRP A 369 13.63 -4.34 -1.19
N ASP A 370 14.80 -4.93 -0.94
CA ASP A 370 16.08 -4.43 -1.44
C ASP A 370 16.14 -4.48 -2.98
N ALA A 371 15.66 -5.56 -3.60
CA ALA A 371 15.61 -5.70 -5.05
C ALA A 371 14.66 -4.67 -5.69
N VAL A 372 13.48 -4.46 -5.09
CA VAL A 372 12.50 -3.45 -5.52
C VAL A 372 13.08 -2.04 -5.40
N SER A 373 13.70 -1.71 -4.27
CA SER A 373 14.34 -0.41 -4.02
C SER A 373 15.39 -0.09 -5.09
N LYS A 374 16.28 -1.05 -5.36
CA LYS A 374 17.32 -0.91 -6.38
C LYS A 374 16.76 -0.72 -7.79
N LYS A 375 15.69 -1.44 -8.13
CA LYS A 375 14.98 -1.25 -9.42
C LYS A 375 14.39 0.15 -9.52
N GLN A 376 13.65 0.60 -8.51
CA GLN A 376 12.98 1.90 -8.57
C GLN A 376 13.96 3.08 -8.56
N GLU A 377 15.11 2.96 -7.88
CA GLU A 377 16.20 3.93 -7.97
C GLU A 377 16.73 4.06 -9.41
N TYR A 378 16.94 2.92 -10.08
CA TYR A 378 17.31 2.91 -11.49
C TYR A 378 16.22 3.51 -12.39
N GLU A 379 14.94 3.26 -12.13
CA GLU A 379 13.82 3.80 -12.91
C GLU A 379 13.79 5.35 -12.88
N THR A 380 14.04 5.99 -11.73
CA THR A 380 14.19 7.45 -11.66
C THR A 380 15.36 7.91 -12.53
N ARG A 381 16.54 7.29 -12.38
CA ARG A 381 17.73 7.65 -13.17
C ARG A 381 17.48 7.48 -14.67
N GLN A 382 16.88 6.38 -15.07
CA GLN A 382 16.54 6.09 -16.45
C GLN A 382 15.71 7.22 -17.04
N ILE A 383 14.55 7.50 -16.46
CA ILE A 383 13.64 8.50 -17.02
C ILE A 383 14.23 9.91 -16.87
N LYS A 384 14.49 10.35 -15.64
CA LYS A 384 14.80 11.75 -15.35
C LYS A 384 16.20 12.17 -15.83
N SER A 385 17.20 11.29 -15.73
CA SER A 385 18.59 11.67 -16.03
C SER A 385 19.03 11.26 -17.43
N ILE A 386 18.63 10.08 -17.92
CA ILE A 386 19.12 9.57 -19.22
C ILE A 386 18.16 9.97 -20.35
N ILE A 387 16.87 9.66 -20.23
CA ILE A 387 15.89 9.95 -21.28
C ILE A 387 15.66 11.45 -21.44
N HIS A 388 15.58 12.19 -20.35
CA HIS A 388 15.48 13.66 -20.37
C HIS A 388 16.86 14.35 -20.34
N GLY A 389 17.94 13.59 -20.52
CA GLY A 389 19.32 14.08 -20.58
C GLY A 389 19.90 14.13 -22.00
N PRO A 390 21.21 14.39 -22.13
CA PRO A 390 21.89 14.48 -23.43
C PRO A 390 21.72 13.22 -24.30
N GLU A 391 21.74 12.03 -23.71
CA GLU A 391 21.59 10.77 -24.44
C GLU A 391 20.21 10.63 -25.08
N GLY A 392 19.13 10.91 -24.33
CA GLY A 392 17.78 10.88 -24.88
C GLY A 392 17.49 12.02 -25.85
N ALA A 393 18.12 13.18 -25.67
CA ALA A 393 18.05 14.28 -26.63
C ALA A 393 18.74 13.94 -27.97
N ALA A 394 19.81 13.14 -27.92
CA ALA A 394 20.50 12.68 -29.12
C ALA A 394 19.73 11.58 -29.85
N ASP A 395 19.28 10.54 -29.13
CA ASP A 395 18.46 9.45 -29.67
C ASP A 395 17.65 8.77 -28.55
N ALA A 396 16.40 9.19 -28.40
CA ALA A 396 15.50 8.67 -27.37
C ALA A 396 15.27 7.16 -27.49
N GLU A 397 15.12 6.62 -28.71
CA GLU A 397 14.82 5.20 -28.89
C GLU A 397 16.04 4.33 -28.58
N ALA A 398 17.24 4.76 -28.99
CA ALA A 398 18.47 4.08 -28.59
C ALA A 398 18.70 4.14 -27.07
N ALA A 399 18.42 5.29 -26.44
CA ALA A 399 18.53 5.45 -24.99
C ALA A 399 17.55 4.53 -24.24
N PHE A 400 16.29 4.45 -24.68
CA PHE A 400 15.31 3.50 -24.12
C PHE A 400 15.74 2.05 -24.33
N ALA A 401 16.19 1.67 -25.53
CA ALA A 401 16.62 0.32 -25.81
C ALA A 401 17.81 -0.12 -24.95
N LEU A 402 18.78 0.77 -24.72
CA LEU A 402 19.93 0.50 -23.85
C LEU A 402 19.51 0.40 -22.39
N THR A 403 18.70 1.34 -21.91
CA THR A 403 18.30 1.39 -20.51
C THR A 403 17.38 0.24 -20.11
N GLU A 404 16.50 -0.24 -21.02
CA GLU A 404 15.71 -1.45 -20.73
C GLU A 404 16.56 -2.72 -20.61
N LYS A 405 17.65 -2.84 -21.37
CA LYS A 405 18.62 -3.95 -21.18
C LYS A 405 19.26 -3.89 -19.79
N ALA A 406 19.56 -2.70 -19.28
CA ALA A 406 20.12 -2.51 -17.94
C ALA A 406 19.07 -2.70 -16.82
N ARG A 407 17.78 -2.43 -17.08
CA ARG A 407 16.68 -2.67 -16.13
C ARG A 407 16.31 -4.15 -16.00
N THR A 408 16.38 -4.90 -17.10
CA THR A 408 16.03 -6.34 -17.16
C THR A 408 16.63 -7.17 -16.01
N PRO A 409 17.94 -7.11 -15.69
CA PRO A 409 18.49 -7.85 -14.56
C PRO A 409 17.96 -7.40 -13.19
N LEU A 410 17.51 -6.15 -13.04
CA LEU A 410 16.89 -5.66 -11.80
C LEU A 410 15.50 -6.25 -11.60
N GLU A 411 14.69 -6.37 -12.66
CA GLU A 411 13.41 -7.10 -12.60
C GLU A 411 13.61 -8.59 -12.31
N LYS A 412 14.63 -9.19 -12.91
CA LYS A 412 14.99 -10.60 -12.65
C LYS A 412 15.34 -10.80 -11.18
N ALA A 413 16.10 -9.89 -10.57
CA ALA A 413 16.47 -9.97 -9.16
C ALA A 413 15.24 -9.96 -8.23
N ILE A 414 14.19 -9.21 -8.56
CA ILE A 414 12.92 -9.24 -7.80
C ILE A 414 12.28 -10.62 -7.92
N SER A 415 12.19 -11.17 -9.15
CA SER A 415 11.61 -12.50 -9.37
C SER A 415 12.40 -13.60 -8.66
N GLU A 416 13.73 -13.51 -8.64
CA GLU A 416 14.62 -14.43 -7.91
C GLU A 416 14.50 -14.27 -6.39
N ALA A 417 14.19 -13.07 -5.88
CA ALA A 417 13.97 -12.84 -4.45
C ALA A 417 12.64 -13.43 -3.93
N LYS A 418 11.65 -13.66 -4.82
CA LYS A 418 10.37 -14.32 -4.50
C LYS A 418 10.56 -15.82 -4.29
N GLN A 419 11.07 -16.20 -3.12
CA GLN A 419 11.26 -17.61 -2.77
C GLN A 419 10.30 -18.04 -1.66
N PRO A 420 9.76 -19.28 -1.71
CA PRO A 420 9.08 -19.86 -0.57
C PRO A 420 9.97 -19.85 0.67
N ALA A 421 9.38 -19.56 1.82
CA ALA A 421 10.08 -19.50 3.09
C ALA A 421 9.62 -20.66 3.99
N GLU A 422 10.56 -21.46 4.46
CA GLU A 422 10.30 -22.47 5.49
C GLU A 422 10.54 -21.88 6.88
N HIS A 423 9.59 -22.10 7.78
CA HIS A 423 9.65 -21.60 9.15
C HIS A 423 8.85 -22.53 10.07
N ALA A 424 8.90 -22.27 11.38
CA ALA A 424 8.17 -23.07 12.35
C ALA A 424 7.52 -22.23 13.45
N ILE A 425 6.32 -22.64 13.85
CA ILE A 425 5.60 -22.12 15.02
C ILE A 425 5.63 -23.21 16.08
N MET A 426 6.00 -22.86 17.31
CA MET A 426 5.94 -23.76 18.45
C MET A 426 4.79 -23.34 19.38
N VAL A 427 3.99 -24.30 19.81
CA VAL A 427 2.87 -24.10 20.74
C VAL A 427 3.12 -24.92 22.00
N THR A 428 3.19 -24.26 23.14
CA THR A 428 3.41 -24.90 24.45
C THR A 428 2.27 -24.55 25.39
N ALA A 429 1.56 -25.55 25.91
CA ALA A 429 0.57 -25.33 26.96
C ALA A 429 1.25 -24.74 28.22
N VAL A 430 0.65 -23.70 28.79
CA VAL A 430 1.08 -23.14 30.08
C VAL A 430 0.51 -24.04 31.18
N LYS A 431 1.36 -24.43 32.13
CA LYS A 431 0.99 -25.32 33.24
C LYS A 431 0.38 -24.58 34.41
#